data_AF-A0A1M3N723-F1
#
_entry.id   AF-A0A1M3N723-F1
#
_cell.length_a   1.000
_cell.length_b   1.000
_cell.length_c   1.000
_cell.angle_alpha   90.00
_cell.angle_beta   90.00
_cell.angle_gamma   90.00
#
_symmetry.space_group_name_H-M   'P 1'
#
loop_
_entity.id
_entity.type
_entity.pdbx_description
1 polymer ?
#
loop_
_entity_poly.entity_id
_entity_poly.type
_entity_poly.pdbx_seq_one_letter_code
_entity_poly.pdbx_strand_id
1 'polypeptide(L)'
;MLSASLVLVTACSNDTPRKNAPHELGAHDTQPPGTNSTEVKDDGQSSAPPDPEPSGPPRIDFIGRFDTREPASPTCGWPGCRIVARFEGTRVSARLEEITESWMDGGPSEWDVTIDGQLQPKLVMAAGTKDYVLATKLPRGVHVVELYKRNEAQTGVTRFHGYDFGDGTLLAPPGRHVRKIEIIGDSQPAAFGVDGVGKGPMCPPVTWAAQWQDFHKSFGARLGEGLKAEVSGTVYSGKGIVKNVWAADKETMPKLFPRAVPTDESSTWDFGAYVPDVVVFMIGGNDFALGQPVDEGPATLAQFTDAYDAFVVTVRERYADAHLFLLTSPSVNDAEPPNRRSRTNVLAGIDTVVTRRHSAGDTRVYAVTPPVAVETELTGCEGHGSPEFHQRLAKDLTPIIREKTGW
;
A
#
# COMPACT_ATOMS: atom_id res chain seq x y z
N MET A 1 32.84 0.12 -19.19
CA MET A 1 32.91 -1.36 -19.09
C MET A 1 32.96 -1.72 -17.62
N LEU A 2 31.80 -1.98 -17.01
CA LEU A 2 31.72 -2.57 -15.67
C LEU A 2 30.78 -3.77 -15.75
N SER A 3 31.27 -4.86 -15.17
CA SER A 3 30.77 -6.21 -15.28
C SER A 3 29.54 -6.38 -14.38
N ALA A 4 28.47 -6.95 -14.93
CA ALA A 4 27.33 -7.41 -14.15
C ALA A 4 27.71 -8.71 -13.43
N SER A 5 27.70 -8.70 -12.10
CA SER A 5 27.88 -9.90 -11.28
C SER A 5 26.52 -10.43 -10.84
N LEU A 6 26.17 -11.55 -11.47
CA LEU A 6 25.12 -12.49 -11.13
C LEU A 6 25.36 -13.09 -9.75
N VAL A 7 24.36 -13.09 -8.86
CA VAL A 7 24.37 -13.95 -7.66
C VAL A 7 23.03 -14.67 -7.56
N LEU A 8 23.08 -15.98 -7.80
CA LEU A 8 22.00 -16.93 -7.52
C LEU A 8 21.76 -17.01 -6.02
N VAL A 9 20.51 -16.92 -5.58
CA VAL A 9 20.08 -17.44 -4.28
C VAL A 9 19.87 -18.95 -4.42
N THR A 10 20.79 -19.73 -3.87
CA THR A 10 20.61 -21.17 -3.65
C THR A 10 19.52 -21.39 -2.60
N ALA A 11 18.34 -21.83 -3.02
CA ALA A 11 17.42 -22.54 -2.16
C ALA A 11 17.97 -23.95 -1.91
N CYS A 12 18.26 -24.29 -0.65
CA CYS A 12 18.61 -25.65 -0.26
C CYS A 12 17.34 -26.51 -0.28
N SER A 13 17.11 -27.23 -1.39
CA SER A 13 16.20 -28.36 -1.45
C SER A 13 16.82 -29.55 -0.70
N ASN A 14 16.20 -29.97 0.41
CA ASN A 14 16.49 -31.26 1.01
C ASN A 14 15.74 -32.35 0.23
N ASP A 15 16.44 -33.01 -0.69
CA ASP A 15 16.00 -34.26 -1.29
C ASP A 15 16.20 -35.42 -0.30
N THR A 16 15.11 -36.13 0.02
CA THR A 16 15.18 -37.51 0.52
C THR A 16 14.16 -38.35 -0.25
N PRO A 17 14.55 -39.52 -0.80
CA PRO A 17 13.76 -40.19 -1.83
C PRO A 17 12.56 -40.93 -1.23
N ARG A 18 11.34 -40.58 -1.67
CA ARG A 18 10.15 -41.41 -1.42
C ARG A 18 10.09 -42.55 -2.43
N LYS A 19 10.11 -43.79 -1.93
CA LYS A 19 9.76 -45.01 -2.66
C LYS A 19 8.25 -45.09 -2.83
N ASN A 20 7.82 -45.37 -4.05
CA ASN A 20 6.45 -45.76 -4.38
C ASN A 20 6.17 -47.22 -3.98
N ALA A 21 5.01 -47.48 -3.39
CA ALA A 21 4.14 -48.61 -3.75
C ALA A 21 2.71 -48.38 -3.22
N PRO A 22 1.66 -48.87 -3.91
CA PRO A 22 0.26 -48.49 -3.71
C PRO A 22 -0.50 -49.50 -2.84
N HIS A 23 -1.56 -49.09 -2.13
CA HIS A 23 -2.68 -49.99 -1.79
C HIS A 23 -3.99 -49.23 -1.54
N GLU A 24 -4.95 -49.57 -2.40
CA GLU A 24 -6.37 -49.87 -2.18
C GLU A 24 -7.35 -48.94 -1.46
N LEU A 25 -8.46 -48.80 -2.19
CA LEU A 25 -9.76 -48.23 -1.86
C LEU A 25 -10.40 -48.87 -0.62
N GLY A 26 -10.99 -48.03 0.22
CA GLY A 26 -11.97 -48.41 1.23
C GLY A 26 -12.95 -47.27 1.44
N ALA A 27 -14.14 -47.40 0.84
CA ALA A 27 -15.26 -46.50 1.05
C ALA A 27 -15.85 -46.71 2.45
N HIS A 28 -16.05 -45.63 3.21
CA HIS A 28 -17.01 -45.62 4.31
C HIS A 28 -17.73 -44.28 4.40
N ASP A 29 -19.00 -44.37 4.09
CA ASP A 29 -20.09 -43.44 4.32
C ASP A 29 -20.21 -43.11 5.81
N THR A 30 -20.13 -41.83 6.19
CA THR A 30 -20.76 -41.32 7.42
C THR A 30 -21.14 -39.84 7.26
N GLN A 31 -22.45 -39.59 7.29
CA GLN A 31 -23.08 -38.28 7.41
C GLN A 31 -22.68 -37.57 8.72
N PRO A 32 -22.55 -36.23 8.74
CA PRO A 32 -22.30 -35.47 9.96
C PRO A 32 -23.60 -35.21 10.75
N PRO A 33 -23.59 -35.17 12.10
CA PRO A 33 -24.72 -34.68 12.86
C PRO A 33 -24.74 -33.15 12.84
N GLY A 34 -25.91 -32.59 12.53
CA GLY A 34 -26.16 -31.15 12.57
C GLY A 34 -26.12 -30.60 13.99
N THR A 35 -25.62 -29.36 14.10
CA THR A 35 -25.81 -28.53 15.29
C THR A 35 -26.24 -27.13 14.91
N ASN A 36 -27.19 -26.65 15.71
CA ASN A 36 -28.01 -25.47 15.53
C ASN A 36 -27.25 -24.18 15.19
N SER A 37 -27.86 -23.45 14.27
CA SER A 37 -27.75 -22.02 14.08
C SER A 37 -28.06 -21.25 15.35
N THR A 38 -27.06 -20.51 15.85
CA THR A 38 -27.29 -19.23 16.51
C THR A 38 -26.66 -18.17 15.63
N GLU A 39 -27.50 -17.55 14.79
CA GLU A 39 -27.20 -16.28 14.16
C GLU A 39 -26.84 -15.28 15.25
N VAL A 40 -25.57 -14.88 15.31
CA VAL A 40 -25.19 -13.65 15.97
C VAL A 40 -25.72 -12.53 15.09
N LYS A 41 -26.76 -11.84 15.57
CA LYS A 41 -27.23 -10.59 14.96
C LYS A 41 -26.09 -9.58 14.98
N ASP A 42 -25.71 -9.12 13.80
CA ASP A 42 -24.84 -7.97 13.55
C ASP A 42 -25.58 -6.68 13.91
N ASP A 43 -25.89 -6.50 15.19
CA ASP A 43 -26.57 -5.31 15.71
C ASP A 43 -25.51 -4.23 16.00
N GLY A 44 -25.06 -3.51 14.97
CA GLY A 44 -24.20 -2.33 15.18
C GLY A 44 -23.36 -1.82 14.02
N GLN A 45 -23.81 -1.92 12.76
CA GLN A 45 -23.21 -1.09 11.71
C GLN A 45 -23.71 0.35 11.88
N SER A 46 -22.91 1.20 12.50
CA SER A 46 -23.00 2.65 12.27
C SER A 46 -22.85 2.86 10.77
N SER A 47 -23.96 3.15 10.08
CA SER A 47 -23.93 3.41 8.64
C SER A 47 -23.13 4.68 8.43
N ALA A 48 -22.01 4.58 7.71
CA ALA A 48 -21.26 5.76 7.29
C ALA A 48 -22.23 6.80 6.69
N PRO A 49 -22.03 8.11 6.95
CA PRO A 49 -22.79 9.14 6.25
C PRO A 49 -22.74 8.86 4.74
N PRO A 50 -23.84 9.06 4.01
CA PRO A 50 -23.80 8.94 2.56
C PRO A 50 -22.74 9.90 2.00
N ASP A 51 -22.03 9.46 0.97
CA ASP A 51 -21.09 10.34 0.27
C ASP A 51 -21.85 11.55 -0.28
N PRO A 52 -21.24 12.75 -0.27
CA PRO A 52 -21.88 13.95 -0.77
C PRO A 52 -22.19 13.83 -2.26
N GLU A 53 -23.29 14.42 -2.71
CA GLU A 53 -23.61 14.46 -4.14
C GLU A 53 -22.57 15.29 -4.94
N PRO A 54 -22.38 14.98 -6.24
CA PRO A 54 -21.46 15.72 -7.09
C PRO A 54 -21.79 17.24 -7.12
N SER A 55 -20.81 18.08 -6.82
CA SER A 55 -21.05 19.52 -6.61
C SER A 55 -19.83 20.41 -6.90
N GLY A 56 -20.10 21.71 -7.06
CA GLY A 56 -19.09 22.72 -7.37
C GLY A 56 -18.83 22.94 -8.88
N PRO A 57 -17.83 23.74 -9.24
CA PRO A 57 -17.46 23.94 -10.65
C PRO A 57 -16.80 22.69 -11.23
N PRO A 58 -16.78 22.54 -12.58
CA PRO A 58 -16.04 21.49 -13.25
C PRO A 58 -14.56 21.47 -12.85
N ARG A 59 -14.07 20.30 -12.43
CA ARG A 59 -12.66 20.10 -12.06
C ARG A 59 -12.30 18.62 -12.08
N ILE A 60 -11.00 18.36 -12.10
CA ILE A 60 -10.41 17.04 -11.87
C ILE A 60 -10.07 16.96 -10.39
N ASP A 61 -10.46 15.87 -9.73
CA ASP A 61 -10.10 15.61 -8.35
C ASP A 61 -8.83 14.76 -8.29
N PHE A 62 -7.88 15.21 -7.48
CA PHE A 62 -6.65 14.51 -7.16
C PHE A 62 -6.74 13.99 -5.73
N ILE A 63 -6.70 12.67 -5.55
CA ILE A 63 -6.83 12.01 -4.24
C ILE A 63 -5.52 11.32 -3.91
N GLY A 64 -5.03 11.51 -2.68
CA GLY A 64 -3.68 11.10 -2.29
C GLY A 64 -2.68 12.23 -2.48
N ARG A 65 -1.38 11.90 -2.39
CA ARG A 65 -0.31 12.89 -2.34
C ARG A 65 0.18 13.28 -3.72
N PHE A 66 -0.22 14.47 -4.16
CA PHE A 66 0.28 15.10 -5.38
C PHE A 66 1.15 16.30 -5.04
N ASP A 67 2.28 16.42 -5.73
CA ASP A 67 3.02 17.67 -5.80
C ASP A 67 2.34 18.62 -6.79
N THR A 68 1.87 19.75 -6.26
CA THR A 68 1.13 20.78 -7.02
C THR A 68 1.90 22.09 -7.12
N ARG A 69 3.23 22.08 -6.92
CA ARG A 69 4.09 23.26 -7.18
C ARG A 69 3.95 23.77 -8.61
N GLU A 70 3.66 22.87 -9.55
CA GLU A 70 3.14 23.19 -10.89
C GLU A 70 1.65 22.80 -10.98
N PRO A 71 0.70 23.74 -10.76
CA PRO A 71 -0.73 23.40 -10.69
C PRO A 71 -1.32 22.83 -11.99
N ALA A 72 -0.73 23.17 -13.14
CA ALA A 72 -1.15 22.68 -14.44
C ALA A 72 -0.72 21.22 -14.69
N SER A 73 0.24 20.72 -13.90
CA SER A 73 0.85 19.41 -14.10
C SER A 73 1.15 18.68 -12.78
N PRO A 74 0.13 18.33 -11.96
CA PRO A 74 0.35 17.65 -10.70
C PRO A 74 1.12 16.34 -10.85
N THR A 75 2.06 16.09 -9.95
CA THR A 75 2.97 14.94 -10.01
C THR A 75 2.72 14.00 -8.83
N CYS A 76 2.61 12.69 -9.09
CA CYS A 76 2.43 11.68 -8.06
C CYS A 76 3.55 10.62 -8.12
N GLY A 77 4.17 10.35 -6.96
CA GLY A 77 5.09 9.22 -6.77
C GLY A 77 4.56 8.13 -5.83
N TRP A 78 3.67 8.48 -4.91
CA TRP A 78 3.12 7.53 -3.93
C TRP A 78 2.07 6.60 -4.57
N PRO A 79 1.98 5.31 -4.17
CA PRO A 79 0.91 4.46 -4.66
C PRO A 79 -0.45 4.88 -4.10
N GLY A 80 -1.53 4.54 -4.79
CA GLY A 80 -2.89 4.91 -4.39
C GLY A 80 -3.27 6.36 -4.67
N CYS A 81 -2.40 7.14 -5.35
CA CYS A 81 -2.86 8.38 -5.97
C CYS A 81 -3.98 8.08 -6.97
N ARG A 82 -5.02 8.92 -6.97
CA ARG A 82 -6.13 8.82 -7.89
C ARG A 82 -6.34 10.13 -8.63
N ILE A 83 -6.61 10.02 -9.92
CA ILE A 83 -6.99 11.13 -10.78
C ILE A 83 -8.40 10.84 -11.26
N VAL A 84 -9.37 11.62 -10.81
CA VAL A 84 -10.80 11.36 -11.01
C VAL A 84 -11.44 12.51 -11.77
N ALA A 85 -12.19 12.19 -12.82
CA ALA A 85 -12.96 13.18 -13.56
C ALA A 85 -14.34 12.65 -13.92
N ARG A 86 -15.35 13.51 -13.76
CA ARG A 86 -16.68 13.29 -14.31
C ARG A 86 -16.81 14.09 -15.60
N PHE A 87 -17.30 13.48 -16.67
CA PHE A 87 -17.41 14.14 -17.96
C PHE A 87 -18.68 13.73 -18.70
N GLU A 88 -19.18 14.58 -19.60
CA GLU A 88 -20.17 14.18 -20.59
C GLU A 88 -19.48 13.97 -21.93
N GLY A 89 -19.65 12.80 -22.56
CA GLY A 89 -18.96 12.51 -23.81
C GLY A 89 -19.13 11.07 -24.28
N THR A 90 -18.21 10.62 -25.12
CA THR A 90 -18.17 9.26 -25.68
C THR A 90 -16.76 8.63 -25.66
N ARG A 91 -15.77 9.37 -25.19
CA ARG A 91 -14.36 8.96 -25.12
C ARG A 91 -13.62 9.76 -24.05
N VAL A 92 -12.50 9.21 -23.60
CA VAL A 92 -11.55 9.91 -22.75
C VAL A 92 -10.13 9.39 -22.99
N SER A 93 -9.19 10.32 -23.10
CA SER A 93 -7.74 10.07 -23.13
C SER A 93 -7.05 10.86 -22.02
N ALA A 94 -5.90 10.41 -21.55
CA ALA A 94 -5.07 11.14 -20.59
C ALA A 94 -3.69 11.42 -21.19
N ARG A 95 -3.19 12.64 -21.03
CA ARG A 95 -1.79 12.97 -21.30
C ARG A 95 -1.00 12.82 -20.01
N LEU A 96 -0.05 11.90 -20.00
CA LEU A 96 0.75 11.56 -18.81
C LEU A 96 2.22 11.53 -19.20
N GLU A 97 3.10 11.86 -18.27
CA GLU A 97 4.54 11.75 -18.40
C GLU A 97 5.08 10.83 -17.32
N GLU A 98 5.79 9.78 -17.74
CA GLU A 98 6.52 8.94 -16.81
C GLU A 98 7.96 9.44 -16.65
N ILE A 99 8.32 9.76 -15.41
CA ILE A 99 9.66 10.16 -15.00
C ILE A 99 10.34 8.93 -14.40
N THR A 100 11.38 8.45 -15.09
CA THR A 100 12.15 7.27 -14.72
C THR A 100 13.60 7.64 -14.41
N GLU A 101 14.21 6.92 -13.48
CA GLU A 101 15.64 7.04 -13.20
C GLU A 101 16.49 6.14 -14.11
N SER A 102 17.77 6.49 -14.27
CA SER A 102 18.68 5.75 -15.17
C SER A 102 18.96 4.30 -14.78
N TRP A 103 18.72 3.93 -13.51
CA TRP A 103 18.86 2.56 -13.01
C TRP A 103 17.59 1.72 -13.17
N MET A 104 16.46 2.34 -13.54
CA MET A 104 15.22 1.63 -13.80
C MET A 104 15.29 0.98 -15.18
N ASP A 105 15.28 -0.36 -15.20
CA ASP A 105 15.18 -1.15 -16.43
C ASP A 105 13.80 -1.80 -16.47
N GLY A 106 12.92 -1.34 -17.35
CA GLY A 106 11.52 -1.81 -17.41
C GLY A 106 10.51 -0.92 -16.70
N GLY A 107 10.90 0.29 -16.26
CA GLY A 107 9.95 1.34 -15.87
C GLY A 107 8.88 1.44 -16.95
N PRO A 108 7.62 1.24 -16.57
CA PRO A 108 7.00 2.36 -15.87
C PRO A 108 5.90 1.96 -14.88
N SER A 109 5.39 2.96 -14.18
CA SER A 109 4.20 2.86 -13.35
C SER A 109 3.02 2.24 -14.11
N GLU A 110 2.26 1.43 -13.40
CA GLU A 110 0.99 0.91 -13.84
C GLU A 110 -0.15 1.60 -13.07
N TRP A 111 -1.26 1.79 -13.79
CA TRP A 111 -2.46 2.41 -13.28
C TRP A 111 -3.65 1.51 -13.55
N ASP A 112 -4.49 1.27 -12.55
CA ASP A 112 -5.83 0.79 -12.82
C ASP A 112 -6.62 1.92 -13.49
N VAL A 113 -7.44 1.54 -14.46
CA VAL A 113 -8.33 2.46 -15.17
C VAL A 113 -9.75 1.98 -14.93
N THR A 114 -10.61 2.85 -14.42
CA THR A 114 -12.04 2.54 -14.33
C THR A 114 -12.87 3.55 -15.10
N ILE A 115 -13.95 3.07 -15.71
CA ILE A 115 -14.99 3.88 -16.35
C ILE A 115 -16.32 3.47 -15.74
N ASP A 116 -17.02 4.41 -15.12
CA ASP A 116 -18.28 4.17 -14.41
C ASP A 116 -18.17 3.05 -13.35
N GLY A 117 -17.03 3.03 -12.65
CA GLY A 117 -16.71 1.99 -11.65
C GLY A 117 -16.35 0.63 -12.24
N GLN A 118 -16.35 0.46 -13.56
CA GLN A 118 -15.96 -0.78 -14.23
C GLN A 118 -14.49 -0.76 -14.60
N LEU A 119 -13.73 -1.74 -14.10
CA LEU A 119 -12.31 -1.90 -14.40
C LEU A 119 -12.08 -2.18 -15.89
N GLN A 120 -11.15 -1.44 -16.47
CA GLN A 120 -10.65 -1.61 -17.82
C GLN A 120 -9.29 -2.33 -17.78
N PRO A 121 -8.71 -2.74 -18.93
CA PRO A 121 -7.33 -3.16 -18.96
C PRO A 121 -6.43 -2.10 -18.30
N LYS A 122 -5.55 -2.53 -17.41
CA LYS A 122 -4.61 -1.63 -16.73
C LYS A 122 -3.80 -0.84 -17.75
N LEU A 123 -3.51 0.40 -17.41
CA LEU A 123 -2.61 1.25 -18.15
C LEU A 123 -1.18 0.94 -17.71
N VAL A 124 -0.37 0.40 -18.62
CA VAL A 124 1.09 0.34 -18.47
C VAL A 124 1.65 1.57 -19.17
N MET A 125 2.35 2.41 -18.42
CA MET A 125 2.90 3.64 -18.97
C MET A 125 4.08 3.36 -19.93
N ALA A 126 4.75 4.42 -20.38
CA ALA A 126 5.99 4.38 -21.12
C ALA A 126 6.78 5.64 -20.75
N ALA A 127 8.11 5.56 -20.77
CA ALA A 127 8.96 6.70 -20.42
C ALA A 127 8.62 7.97 -21.24
N GLY A 128 8.66 9.11 -20.56
CA GLY A 128 8.36 10.43 -21.12
C GLY A 128 6.86 10.70 -21.31
N THR A 129 6.54 11.81 -21.99
CA THR A 129 5.16 12.23 -22.21
C THR A 129 4.48 11.46 -23.34
N LYS A 130 3.30 10.91 -23.05
CA LYS A 130 2.45 10.17 -23.99
C LYS A 130 0.97 10.51 -23.78
N ASP A 131 0.19 10.31 -24.83
CA ASP A 131 -1.27 10.34 -24.78
C ASP A 131 -1.80 8.89 -24.74
N TYR A 132 -2.60 8.58 -23.73
CA TYR A 132 -3.17 7.25 -23.51
C TYR A 132 -4.68 7.30 -23.73
N VAL A 133 -5.19 6.48 -24.64
CA VAL A 133 -6.63 6.29 -24.82
C VAL A 133 -7.14 5.39 -23.70
N LEU A 134 -8.01 5.92 -22.85
CA LEU A 134 -8.55 5.19 -21.71
C LEU A 134 -9.88 4.52 -22.06
N ALA A 135 -10.73 5.21 -22.83
CA ALA A 135 -11.97 4.64 -23.35
C ALA A 135 -12.40 5.34 -24.65
N THR A 136 -13.07 4.59 -25.52
CA THR A 136 -13.72 5.11 -26.73
C THR A 136 -15.05 4.40 -26.95
N LYS A 137 -15.90 4.99 -27.78
CA LYS A 137 -17.22 4.42 -28.15
C LYS A 137 -18.12 4.18 -26.94
N LEU A 138 -17.96 4.98 -25.89
CA LEU A 138 -18.93 5.01 -24.80
C LEU A 138 -20.27 5.52 -25.34
N PRO A 139 -21.41 5.05 -24.83
CA PRO A 139 -22.69 5.69 -25.09
C PRO A 139 -22.61 7.19 -24.81
N ARG A 140 -23.32 8.02 -25.57
CA ARG A 140 -23.35 9.45 -25.25
C ARG A 140 -24.03 9.65 -23.89
N GLY A 141 -23.31 10.22 -22.93
CA GLY A 141 -23.85 10.50 -21.61
C GLY A 141 -22.76 10.95 -20.63
N VAL A 142 -23.14 10.97 -19.35
CA VAL A 142 -22.24 11.28 -18.24
C VAL A 142 -21.49 10.03 -17.83
N HIS A 143 -20.18 10.16 -17.67
CA HIS A 143 -19.27 9.12 -17.25
C HIS A 143 -18.34 9.61 -16.14
N VAL A 144 -17.79 8.67 -15.38
CA VAL A 144 -16.68 8.90 -14.45
C VAL A 144 -15.48 8.08 -14.92
N VAL A 145 -14.33 8.74 -15.08
CA VAL A 145 -13.04 8.09 -15.25
C VAL A 145 -12.23 8.20 -13.96
N GLU A 146 -11.54 7.13 -13.61
CA GLU A 146 -10.54 7.14 -12.55
C GLU A 146 -9.28 6.40 -13.01
N LEU A 147 -8.14 7.05 -12.79
CA LEU A 147 -6.83 6.41 -12.79
C LEU A 147 -6.41 6.19 -11.33
N TYR A 148 -6.02 4.97 -10.95
CA TYR A 148 -5.50 4.63 -9.62
C TYR A 148 -4.07 4.08 -9.73
N LYS A 149 -3.08 4.74 -9.12
CA LYS A 149 -1.67 4.31 -9.23
C LYS A 149 -1.44 3.02 -8.45
N ARG A 150 -1.00 1.96 -9.14
CA ARG A 150 -0.76 0.65 -8.52
C ARG A 150 0.56 0.61 -7.76
N ASN A 151 1.54 1.39 -8.20
CA ASN A 151 2.94 1.25 -7.78
C ASN A 151 3.48 2.45 -7.02
N GLU A 152 4.53 2.22 -6.26
CA GLU A 152 5.31 3.25 -5.58
C GLU A 152 6.34 3.92 -6.49
N ALA A 153 7.03 4.94 -5.97
CA ALA A 153 7.98 5.75 -6.75
C ALA A 153 9.25 4.98 -7.15
N GLN A 154 9.54 3.84 -6.49
CA GLN A 154 10.65 2.97 -6.86
C GLN A 154 10.53 2.47 -8.31
N THR A 155 9.32 2.46 -8.87
CA THR A 155 9.07 2.02 -10.25
C THR A 155 8.59 3.14 -11.16
N GLY A 156 8.76 4.39 -10.73
CA GLY A 156 8.49 5.58 -11.53
C GLY A 156 7.52 6.57 -10.87
N VAL A 157 7.63 7.81 -11.34
CA VAL A 157 6.82 8.96 -10.92
C VAL A 157 6.04 9.46 -12.12
N THR A 158 4.75 9.70 -11.93
CA THR A 158 3.86 10.10 -13.02
C THR A 158 3.45 11.56 -12.87
N ARG A 159 3.64 12.35 -13.92
CA ARG A 159 3.12 13.71 -14.04
C ARG A 159 1.89 13.71 -14.95
N PHE A 160 0.80 14.31 -14.47
CA PHE A 160 -0.45 14.44 -15.20
C PHE A 160 -0.48 15.74 -15.99
N HIS A 161 -0.84 15.72 -17.28
CA HIS A 161 -0.91 16.91 -18.13
C HIS A 161 -2.34 17.27 -18.58
N GLY A 162 -3.33 16.42 -18.29
CA GLY A 162 -4.73 16.68 -18.62
C GLY A 162 -5.48 15.46 -19.16
N TYR A 163 -6.80 15.52 -19.06
CA TYR A 163 -7.71 14.65 -19.80
C TYR A 163 -8.18 15.34 -21.08
N ASP A 164 -8.37 14.56 -22.13
CA ASP A 164 -9.03 14.94 -23.37
C ASP A 164 -10.34 14.13 -23.52
N PHE A 165 -11.47 14.84 -23.53
CA PHE A 165 -12.82 14.25 -23.68
C PHE A 165 -13.34 14.32 -25.13
N GLY A 166 -12.50 14.72 -26.09
CA GLY A 166 -12.90 15.00 -27.47
C GLY A 166 -13.88 16.17 -27.53
N ASP A 167 -15.05 15.95 -28.15
CA ASP A 167 -16.15 16.93 -28.17
C ASP A 167 -16.95 16.97 -26.84
N GLY A 168 -16.53 16.20 -25.84
CA GLY A 168 -17.13 16.14 -24.53
C GLY A 168 -16.75 17.31 -23.61
N THR A 169 -17.34 17.34 -22.42
CA THR A 169 -17.12 18.41 -21.43
C THR A 169 -16.83 17.85 -20.04
N LEU A 170 -15.92 18.50 -19.33
CA LEU A 170 -15.66 18.23 -17.92
C LEU A 170 -16.85 18.71 -17.08
N LEU A 171 -17.24 17.94 -16.08
CA LEU A 171 -18.31 18.24 -15.15
C LEU A 171 -17.76 18.40 -13.73
N ALA A 172 -18.63 18.78 -12.79
CA ALA A 172 -18.30 18.71 -11.38
C ALA A 172 -17.88 17.27 -11.00
N PRO A 173 -16.89 17.07 -10.14
CA PRO A 173 -16.39 15.73 -9.82
C PRO A 173 -17.40 14.97 -8.94
N PRO A 174 -17.24 13.65 -8.82
CA PRO A 174 -18.08 12.84 -7.95
C PRO A 174 -17.95 13.23 -6.48
N GLY A 175 -18.91 12.76 -5.68
CA GLY A 175 -18.80 12.77 -4.22
C GLY A 175 -17.54 12.08 -3.72
N ARG A 176 -16.96 12.58 -2.63
CA ARG A 176 -15.77 12.02 -1.98
C ARG A 176 -16.13 11.43 -0.62
N HIS A 177 -15.50 10.32 -0.25
CA HIS A 177 -15.73 9.78 1.09
C HIS A 177 -15.30 10.79 2.16
N VAL A 178 -16.14 10.90 3.19
CA VAL A 178 -15.84 11.75 4.34
C VAL A 178 -14.66 11.18 5.12
N ARG A 179 -14.67 9.86 5.32
CA ARG A 179 -13.66 9.09 6.05
C ARG A 179 -12.37 8.98 5.26
N LYS A 180 -11.24 9.14 5.94
CA LYS A 180 -9.90 9.13 5.34
C LYS A 180 -8.93 8.27 6.15
N ILE A 181 -8.20 7.42 5.45
CA ILE A 181 -7.18 6.52 6.00
C ILE A 181 -5.85 6.83 5.30
N GLU A 182 -4.79 7.04 6.07
CA GLU A 182 -3.42 7.02 5.54
C GLU A 182 -2.68 5.76 6.01
N ILE A 183 -2.06 5.05 5.06
CA ILE A 183 -1.22 3.89 5.35
C ILE A 183 0.24 4.33 5.24
N ILE A 184 1.02 4.13 6.30
CA ILE A 184 2.46 4.41 6.34
C ILE A 184 3.22 3.11 6.46
N GLY A 185 4.20 2.89 5.58
CA GLY A 185 5.12 1.77 5.77
C GLY A 185 6.00 1.39 4.58
N ASP A 186 6.32 0.10 4.50
CA ASP A 186 7.30 -0.42 3.55
C ASP A 186 6.65 -1.22 2.40
N SER A 187 7.32 -2.27 1.93
CA SER A 187 6.91 -3.10 0.79
C SER A 187 5.64 -3.91 1.08
N GLN A 188 5.44 -4.34 2.33
CA GLN A 188 4.27 -5.12 2.69
C GLN A 188 2.97 -4.30 2.55
N PRO A 189 2.81 -3.12 3.20
CA PRO A 189 1.62 -2.29 2.98
C PRO A 189 1.53 -1.74 1.55
N ALA A 190 2.64 -1.65 0.81
CA ALA A 190 2.65 -1.31 -0.61
C ALA A 190 2.07 -2.40 -1.53
N ALA A 191 1.79 -3.59 -0.98
CA ALA A 191 1.37 -4.78 -1.72
C ALA A 191 2.36 -5.17 -2.83
N PHE A 192 3.65 -5.02 -2.54
CA PHE A 192 4.70 -5.55 -3.40
C PHE A 192 4.53 -7.06 -3.58
N GLY A 193 4.64 -7.54 -4.82
CA GLY A 193 4.62 -8.97 -5.11
C GLY A 193 3.25 -9.65 -5.09
N VAL A 194 2.17 -8.92 -4.80
CA VAL A 194 0.81 -9.47 -4.66
C VAL A 194 0.28 -10.10 -5.96
N ASP A 195 0.75 -9.65 -7.12
CA ASP A 195 0.39 -10.21 -8.43
C ASP A 195 1.33 -11.36 -8.86
N GLY A 196 2.38 -11.62 -8.09
CA GLY A 196 3.38 -12.66 -8.34
C GLY A 196 3.12 -13.98 -7.62
N VAL A 197 1.87 -14.29 -7.25
CA VAL A 197 1.55 -15.49 -6.48
C VAL A 197 2.08 -16.76 -7.16
N GLY A 198 2.81 -17.58 -6.41
CA GLY A 198 3.38 -18.83 -6.90
C GLY A 198 4.61 -18.68 -7.79
N LYS A 199 5.10 -17.44 -8.02
CA LYS A 199 6.40 -17.18 -8.66
C LYS A 199 7.54 -17.24 -7.65
N GLY A 200 7.28 -16.93 -6.38
CA GLY A 200 8.30 -16.97 -5.33
C GLY A 200 9.55 -16.14 -5.70
N PRO A 201 10.78 -16.70 -5.58
CA PRO A 201 12.01 -15.99 -5.94
C PRO A 201 12.22 -15.87 -7.45
N MET A 202 11.33 -16.42 -8.29
CA MET A 202 11.41 -16.29 -9.75
C MET A 202 10.80 -14.98 -10.27
N CYS A 203 10.35 -14.09 -9.37
CA CYS A 203 9.95 -12.76 -9.80
C CYS A 203 11.15 -12.02 -10.39
N PRO A 204 10.99 -11.36 -11.55
CA PRO A 204 11.98 -10.46 -12.12
C PRO A 204 12.58 -9.48 -11.08
N PRO A 205 13.82 -9.03 -11.29
CA PRO A 205 14.50 -8.12 -10.37
C PRO A 205 13.68 -6.83 -10.13
N VAL A 206 14.03 -6.10 -9.08
CA VAL A 206 13.35 -4.86 -8.65
C VAL A 206 13.16 -3.81 -9.77
N THR A 207 13.98 -3.84 -10.81
CA THR A 207 13.84 -2.97 -11.98
C THR A 207 12.52 -3.21 -12.75
N TRP A 208 11.96 -4.41 -12.66
CA TRP A 208 10.68 -4.83 -13.27
C TRP A 208 9.56 -5.02 -12.23
N ALA A 209 9.70 -4.43 -11.04
CA ALA A 209 8.78 -4.64 -9.92
C ALA A 209 7.34 -4.14 -10.16
N ALA A 210 7.14 -3.16 -11.04
CA ALA A 210 5.84 -2.52 -11.26
C ALA A 210 4.73 -3.53 -11.58
N GLN A 211 5.02 -4.52 -12.44
CA GLN A 211 4.03 -5.51 -12.86
C GLN A 211 3.58 -6.46 -11.74
N TRP A 212 4.30 -6.50 -10.62
CA TRP A 212 4.06 -7.42 -9.49
C TRP A 212 3.45 -6.73 -8.27
N GLN A 213 3.43 -5.41 -8.25
CA GLN A 213 2.89 -4.61 -7.16
C GLN A 213 1.53 -4.05 -7.54
N ASP A 214 0.57 -4.18 -6.63
CA ASP A 214 -0.76 -3.63 -6.81
C ASP A 214 -1.33 -3.11 -5.49
N PHE A 215 -1.15 -1.81 -5.25
CA PHE A 215 -1.66 -1.17 -4.04
C PHE A 215 -3.20 -1.22 -3.93
N HIS A 216 -3.94 -1.40 -5.02
CA HIS A 216 -5.39 -1.57 -4.99
C HIS A 216 -5.80 -2.93 -4.36
N LYS A 217 -4.87 -3.89 -4.31
CA LYS A 217 -5.02 -5.16 -3.58
C LYS A 217 -4.45 -5.14 -2.16
N SER A 218 -3.86 -4.02 -1.73
CA SER A 218 -3.31 -3.87 -0.39
C SER A 218 -4.40 -3.96 0.69
N PHE A 219 -4.00 -4.31 1.91
CA PHE A 219 -4.93 -4.31 3.05
C PHE A 219 -5.48 -2.90 3.30
N GLY A 220 -4.70 -1.86 2.99
CA GLY A 220 -5.13 -0.46 3.06
C GLY A 220 -6.31 -0.19 2.15
N ALA A 221 -6.21 -0.56 0.87
CA ALA A 221 -7.31 -0.43 -0.08
C ALA A 221 -8.55 -1.23 0.37
N ARG A 222 -8.36 -2.46 0.86
CA ARG A 222 -9.45 -3.29 1.43
C ARG A 222 -10.10 -2.67 2.67
N LEU A 223 -9.34 -1.99 3.52
CA LEU A 223 -9.89 -1.20 4.63
C LEU A 223 -10.73 -0.04 4.11
N GLY A 224 -10.26 0.67 3.08
CA GLY A 224 -11.02 1.73 2.41
C GLY A 224 -12.38 1.25 1.90
N GLU A 225 -12.39 0.13 1.18
CA GLU A 225 -13.62 -0.52 0.69
C GLU A 225 -14.57 -0.87 1.85
N GLY A 226 -14.08 -1.56 2.89
CA GLY A 226 -14.91 -2.04 4.01
C GLY A 226 -15.39 -0.95 4.98
N LEU A 227 -14.66 0.17 5.06
CA LEU A 227 -14.96 1.29 5.95
C LEU A 227 -15.58 2.50 5.23
N LYS A 228 -15.73 2.42 3.89
CA LYS A 228 -16.17 3.50 3.01
C LYS A 228 -15.32 4.76 3.21
N ALA A 229 -14.02 4.60 3.04
CA ALA A 229 -13.02 5.63 3.29
C ALA A 229 -12.10 5.80 2.08
N GLU A 230 -11.65 7.03 1.83
CA GLU A 230 -10.52 7.26 0.95
C GLU A 230 -9.25 6.74 1.61
N VAL A 231 -8.34 6.21 0.80
CA VAL A 231 -7.06 5.68 1.27
C VAL A 231 -5.92 6.39 0.55
N SER A 232 -4.91 6.83 1.30
CA SER A 232 -3.63 7.30 0.75
C SER A 232 -2.49 6.41 1.24
N GLY A 233 -1.61 5.98 0.32
CA GLY A 233 -0.44 5.16 0.63
C GLY A 233 0.84 5.99 0.73
N THR A 234 1.34 6.22 1.93
CA THR A 234 2.70 6.75 2.17
C THR A 234 3.62 5.58 2.48
N VAL A 235 3.83 4.76 1.44
CA VAL A 235 4.54 3.48 1.53
C VAL A 235 5.68 3.44 0.52
N TYR A 236 6.83 2.90 0.93
CA TYR A 236 8.00 2.75 0.08
C TYR A 236 8.81 1.51 0.50
N SER A 237 8.97 0.57 -0.43
CA SER A 237 9.70 -0.69 -0.28
C SER A 237 11.13 -0.51 0.23
N GLY A 238 11.51 -1.38 1.17
CA GLY A 238 12.86 -1.40 1.76
C GLY A 238 13.16 -0.28 2.76
N LYS A 239 12.22 0.63 3.03
CA LYS A 239 12.39 1.70 4.03
C LYS A 239 12.14 1.19 5.44
N GLY A 240 12.90 1.71 6.39
CA GLY A 240 12.63 1.58 7.82
C GLY A 240 12.56 2.93 8.50
N ILE A 241 12.55 2.92 9.83
CA ILE A 241 12.50 4.12 10.66
C ILE A 241 13.91 4.71 10.88
N VAL A 242 14.85 3.84 11.25
CA VAL A 242 16.26 4.13 11.51
C VAL A 242 17.13 3.64 10.37
N LYS A 243 16.85 2.44 9.85
CA LYS A 243 17.66 1.78 8.81
C LYS A 243 16.78 1.28 7.67
N ASN A 244 17.30 1.43 6.46
CA ASN A 244 16.71 0.82 5.26
C ASN A 244 17.41 -0.50 4.97
N VAL A 245 16.75 -1.39 4.20
CA VAL A 245 17.35 -2.65 3.74
C VAL A 245 18.58 -2.37 2.88
N TRP A 246 18.51 -1.37 2.01
CA TRP A 246 19.66 -0.95 1.22
C TRP A 246 20.55 0.00 2.04
N ALA A 247 21.73 -0.48 2.45
CA ALA A 247 22.60 0.19 3.40
C ALA A 247 23.06 1.58 2.94
N ALA A 248 23.29 1.77 1.63
CA ALA A 248 23.70 3.07 1.10
C ALA A 248 22.56 4.10 1.06
N ASP A 249 21.32 3.65 1.08
CA ASP A 249 20.14 4.52 1.08
C ASP A 249 19.85 5.00 2.51
N LYS A 250 19.98 6.31 2.72
CA LYS A 250 19.77 6.95 4.03
C LYS A 250 18.43 7.68 4.10
N GLU A 251 17.55 7.51 3.11
CA GLU A 251 16.24 8.15 3.03
C GLU A 251 15.20 7.27 3.73
N THR A 252 15.15 7.37 5.06
CA THR A 252 14.21 6.60 5.91
C THR A 252 12.78 7.11 5.80
N MET A 253 11.80 6.32 6.22
CA MET A 253 10.39 6.70 6.13
C MET A 253 10.07 8.04 6.84
N PRO A 254 10.61 8.35 8.04
CA PRO A 254 10.43 9.67 8.65
C PRO A 254 10.91 10.84 7.80
N LYS A 255 11.98 10.66 6.99
CA LYS A 255 12.49 11.70 6.06
C LYS A 255 11.63 11.85 4.82
N LEU A 256 11.03 10.76 4.35
CA LEU A 256 10.16 10.76 3.17
C LEU A 256 8.74 11.23 3.51
N PHE A 257 8.26 11.01 4.73
CA PHE A 257 6.92 11.40 5.18
C PHE A 257 6.52 12.86 4.93
N PRO A 258 7.38 13.88 5.01
CA PRO A 258 6.97 15.25 4.66
C PRO A 258 6.85 15.52 3.14
N ARG A 259 7.18 14.56 2.27
CA ARG A 259 7.27 14.78 0.81
C ARG A 259 5.98 14.46 0.08
N ALA A 260 5.70 15.24 -0.95
CA ALA A 260 4.63 14.94 -1.91
C ALA A 260 5.08 13.90 -2.95
N VAL A 261 6.35 13.93 -3.34
CA VAL A 261 7.00 12.92 -4.20
C VAL A 261 8.23 12.40 -3.45
N PRO A 262 8.29 11.11 -3.06
CA PRO A 262 9.33 10.63 -2.15
C PRO A 262 10.75 10.74 -2.72
N THR A 263 10.90 10.65 -4.04
CA THR A 263 12.18 10.74 -4.74
C THR A 263 12.65 12.17 -4.99
N ASP A 264 11.83 13.18 -4.68
CA ASP A 264 12.21 14.59 -4.77
C ASP A 264 12.28 15.20 -3.36
N GLU A 265 13.50 15.41 -2.88
CA GLU A 265 13.78 15.98 -1.56
C GLU A 265 13.22 17.40 -1.37
N SER A 266 13.02 18.14 -2.45
CA SER A 266 12.46 19.50 -2.43
C SER A 266 10.94 19.52 -2.44
N SER A 267 10.29 18.38 -2.74
CA SER A 267 8.84 18.29 -2.73
C SER A 267 8.33 18.30 -1.30
N THR A 268 7.27 19.06 -1.06
CA THR A 268 6.64 19.17 0.27
C THR A 268 5.17 18.83 0.14
N TRP A 269 4.67 18.03 1.07
CA TRP A 269 3.26 17.68 1.14
C TRP A 269 2.49 18.75 1.93
N ASP A 270 1.38 19.22 1.35
CA ASP A 270 0.41 20.01 2.09
C ASP A 270 -0.48 19.10 2.94
N PHE A 271 -0.15 19.00 4.22
CA PHE A 271 -0.91 18.20 5.19
C PHE A 271 -2.36 18.69 5.40
N GLY A 272 -2.71 19.90 4.96
CA GLY A 272 -4.09 20.39 4.94
C GLY A 272 -4.93 19.84 3.77
N ALA A 273 -4.29 19.36 2.70
CA ALA A 273 -4.97 18.84 1.52
C ALA A 273 -5.61 17.46 1.74
N TYR A 274 -5.08 16.68 2.70
CA TYR A 274 -5.64 15.40 3.12
C TYR A 274 -5.38 15.20 4.63
N VAL A 275 -6.43 15.34 5.44
CA VAL A 275 -6.37 15.11 6.89
C VAL A 275 -7.05 13.77 7.20
N PRO A 276 -6.29 12.69 7.45
CA PRO A 276 -6.85 11.39 7.77
C PRO A 276 -7.49 11.37 9.16
N ASP A 277 -8.59 10.64 9.29
CA ASP A 277 -9.15 10.27 10.60
C ASP A 277 -8.35 9.12 11.23
N VAL A 278 -7.75 8.27 10.39
CA VAL A 278 -7.02 7.06 10.78
C VAL A 278 -5.67 7.04 10.06
N VAL A 279 -4.60 6.80 10.81
CA VAL A 279 -3.28 6.49 10.24
C VAL A 279 -2.86 5.10 10.70
N VAL A 280 -2.50 4.23 9.76
CA VAL A 280 -2.04 2.87 10.04
C VAL A 280 -0.57 2.77 9.68
N PHE A 281 0.27 2.52 10.68
CA PHE A 281 1.69 2.25 10.50
C PHE A 281 1.91 0.75 10.42
N MET A 282 2.53 0.28 9.34
CA MET A 282 3.08 -1.08 9.26
C MET A 282 4.51 -0.97 8.77
N ILE A 283 5.41 -0.66 9.72
CA ILE A 283 6.82 -0.42 9.46
C ILE A 283 7.67 -0.85 10.66
N GLY A 284 8.93 -1.16 10.40
CA GLY A 284 9.94 -1.49 11.41
C GLY A 284 10.63 -2.82 11.18
N GLY A 285 10.09 -3.68 10.32
CA GLY A 285 10.73 -4.96 9.99
C GLY A 285 12.12 -4.76 9.38
N ASN A 286 12.24 -3.78 8.47
CA ASN A 286 13.48 -3.45 7.77
C ASN A 286 14.60 -2.93 8.69
N ASP A 287 14.25 -2.36 9.86
CA ASP A 287 15.23 -1.91 10.86
C ASP A 287 16.03 -3.08 11.48
N PHE A 288 15.50 -4.31 11.40
CA PHE A 288 16.09 -5.53 11.93
C PHE A 288 16.41 -6.57 10.85
N ALA A 289 16.16 -6.25 9.57
CA ALA A 289 16.49 -7.10 8.43
C ALA A 289 18.00 -7.18 8.17
N LEU A 290 18.42 -8.10 7.30
CA LEU A 290 19.79 -8.11 6.79
C LEU A 290 19.98 -6.97 5.80
N GLY A 291 20.98 -6.12 6.04
CA GLY A 291 21.34 -5.05 5.12
C GLY A 291 21.92 -5.57 3.80
N GLN A 292 21.68 -4.82 2.73
CA GLN A 292 22.15 -5.09 1.36
C GLN A 292 22.90 -3.86 0.81
N PRO A 293 23.98 -4.05 0.01
CA PRO A 293 24.65 -5.31 -0.26
C PRO A 293 25.55 -5.76 0.91
N VAL A 294 25.69 -4.92 1.95
CA VAL A 294 26.47 -5.17 3.15
C VAL A 294 25.55 -5.05 4.36
N ASP A 295 25.59 -6.05 5.23
CA ASP A 295 24.87 -6.03 6.49
C ASP A 295 25.66 -5.29 7.57
N GLU A 296 25.24 -4.06 7.89
CA GLU A 296 25.81 -3.22 8.95
C GLU A 296 25.22 -3.54 10.34
N GLY A 297 24.46 -4.63 10.48
CA GLY A 297 23.74 -4.97 11.71
C GLY A 297 22.37 -4.29 11.81
N PRO A 298 21.54 -4.67 12.80
CA PRO A 298 20.21 -4.11 12.98
C PRO A 298 20.29 -2.80 13.77
N ALA A 299 19.20 -2.04 13.80
CA ALA A 299 19.02 -1.04 14.84
C ALA A 299 19.03 -1.70 16.23
N THR A 300 19.53 -1.00 17.24
CA THR A 300 19.26 -1.41 18.63
C THR A 300 17.79 -1.13 18.96
N LEU A 301 17.21 -1.89 19.90
CA LEU A 301 15.84 -1.65 20.37
C LEU A 301 15.64 -0.20 20.83
N ALA A 302 16.61 0.38 21.54
CA ALA A 302 16.54 1.76 22.00
C ALA A 302 16.50 2.76 20.84
N GLN A 303 17.40 2.63 19.86
CA GLN A 303 17.42 3.50 18.67
C GLN A 303 16.10 3.40 17.89
N PHE A 304 15.62 2.18 17.67
CA PHE A 304 14.33 1.95 17.00
C PHE A 304 13.18 2.61 17.76
N THR A 305 13.09 2.37 19.07
CA THR A 305 11.99 2.87 19.91
C THR A 305 11.97 4.40 19.97
N ASP A 306 13.13 5.03 20.16
CA ASP A 306 13.22 6.50 20.25
C ASP A 306 12.91 7.17 18.89
N ALA A 307 13.38 6.58 17.79
CA ALA A 307 13.07 7.10 16.45
C ALA A 307 11.61 6.87 16.06
N TYR A 308 11.00 5.73 16.44
CA TYR A 308 9.59 5.46 16.19
C TYR A 308 8.70 6.42 17.00
N ASP A 309 9.04 6.65 18.28
CA ASP A 309 8.35 7.63 19.12
C ASP A 309 8.40 9.05 18.50
N ALA A 310 9.58 9.49 18.04
CA ALA A 310 9.75 10.76 17.36
C ALA A 310 8.96 10.84 16.05
N PHE A 311 8.87 9.74 15.30
CA PHE A 311 8.08 9.71 14.07
C PHE A 311 6.58 9.77 14.36
N VAL A 312 6.08 9.05 15.37
CA VAL A 312 4.68 9.13 15.81
C VAL A 312 4.34 10.55 16.28
N VAL A 313 5.24 11.23 17.00
CA VAL A 313 5.09 12.66 17.34
C VAL A 313 4.97 13.51 16.08
N THR A 314 5.87 13.31 15.12
CA THR A 314 5.84 14.06 13.85
C THR A 314 4.49 13.88 13.13
N VAL A 315 3.96 12.65 13.08
CA VAL A 315 2.65 12.39 12.45
C VAL A 315 1.51 13.03 13.26
N ARG A 316 1.54 12.95 14.59
CA ARG A 316 0.55 13.60 15.46
C ARG A 316 0.52 15.12 15.28
N GLU A 317 1.68 15.76 15.11
CA GLU A 317 1.78 17.21 14.85
C GLU A 317 1.13 17.61 13.52
N ARG A 318 1.11 16.71 12.52
CA ARG A 318 0.44 16.95 11.24
C ARG A 318 -1.05 16.60 11.29
N TYR A 319 -1.41 15.59 12.06
CA TYR A 319 -2.78 15.08 12.17
C TYR A 319 -3.22 15.03 13.63
N ALA A 320 -3.61 16.19 14.15
CA ALA A 320 -3.88 16.39 15.58
C ALA A 320 -4.94 15.43 16.14
N ASP A 321 -5.98 15.12 15.36
CA ASP A 321 -7.13 14.32 15.82
C ASP A 321 -7.11 12.84 15.41
N ALA A 322 -6.19 12.44 14.53
CA ALA A 322 -6.20 11.11 13.94
C ALA A 322 -6.03 9.97 14.97
N HIS A 323 -6.65 8.82 14.70
CA HIS A 323 -6.38 7.58 15.41
C HIS A 323 -5.16 6.89 14.78
N LEU A 324 -4.09 6.71 15.55
CA LEU A 324 -2.83 6.13 15.07
C LEU A 324 -2.75 4.66 15.49
N PHE A 325 -2.72 3.75 14.53
CA PHE A 325 -2.57 2.30 14.77
C PHE A 325 -1.17 1.87 14.37
N LEU A 326 -0.40 1.35 15.33
CA LEU A 326 0.95 0.87 15.13
C LEU A 326 0.93 -0.66 15.04
N LEU A 327 1.22 -1.19 13.86
CA LEU A 327 1.13 -2.61 13.54
C LEU A 327 2.52 -3.23 13.40
N THR A 328 2.65 -4.45 13.89
CA THR A 328 3.74 -5.35 13.47
C THR A 328 3.28 -6.14 12.25
N SER A 329 4.06 -6.12 11.16
CA SER A 329 3.73 -6.94 9.98
C SER A 329 3.64 -8.43 10.36
N PRO A 330 2.62 -9.17 9.90
CA PRO A 330 2.55 -10.62 10.06
C PRO A 330 3.72 -11.39 9.44
N SER A 331 4.39 -10.83 8.42
CA SER A 331 5.55 -11.47 7.78
C SER A 331 6.83 -11.41 8.62
N VAL A 332 6.90 -10.48 9.58
CA VAL A 332 8.04 -10.35 10.50
C VAL A 332 7.95 -11.40 11.60
N ASN A 333 8.99 -12.23 11.70
CA ASN A 333 9.16 -13.28 12.69
C ASN A 333 10.57 -13.21 13.34
N ASP A 334 10.82 -14.04 14.34
CA ASP A 334 12.12 -14.09 15.05
C ASP A 334 13.08 -15.17 14.52
N ALA A 335 12.60 -16.03 13.62
CA ALA A 335 13.41 -17.09 13.02
C ALA A 335 14.31 -16.53 11.92
N GLU A 336 13.78 -15.61 11.10
CA GLU A 336 14.48 -15.05 9.95
C GLU A 336 14.44 -13.51 9.96
N PRO A 337 15.60 -12.82 9.97
CA PRO A 337 16.95 -13.37 10.14
C PRO A 337 17.23 -13.87 11.57
N PRO A 338 18.04 -14.94 11.75
CA PRO A 338 18.34 -15.49 13.07
C PRO A 338 19.13 -14.50 13.93
N ASN A 339 18.95 -14.59 15.25
CA ASN A 339 19.62 -13.74 16.27
C ASN A 339 19.28 -12.23 16.20
N ARG A 340 18.31 -11.83 15.37
CA ARG A 340 17.87 -10.44 15.26
C ARG A 340 16.69 -10.11 16.15
N ARG A 341 15.88 -11.14 16.50
CA ARG A 341 14.65 -11.00 17.29
C ARG A 341 13.74 -9.89 16.74
N SER A 342 13.63 -9.84 15.41
CA SER A 342 13.00 -8.74 14.69
C SER A 342 11.57 -8.49 15.14
N ARG A 343 10.75 -9.55 15.24
CA ARG A 343 9.36 -9.42 15.69
C ARG A 343 9.30 -8.99 17.16
N THR A 344 10.10 -9.63 18.02
CA THR A 344 10.16 -9.25 19.43
C THR A 344 10.51 -7.76 19.59
N ASN A 345 11.52 -7.27 18.86
CA ASN A 345 11.99 -5.89 19.00
C ASN A 345 10.98 -4.88 18.45
N VAL A 346 10.33 -5.18 17.32
CA VAL A 346 9.28 -4.30 16.77
C VAL A 346 8.09 -4.21 17.74
N LEU A 347 7.65 -5.34 18.30
CA LEU A 347 6.57 -5.36 19.31
C LEU A 347 6.95 -4.55 20.55
N ALA A 348 8.13 -4.81 21.13
CA ALA A 348 8.60 -4.11 22.32
C ALA A 348 8.74 -2.60 22.09
N GLY A 349 9.20 -2.20 20.89
CA GLY A 349 9.29 -0.79 20.49
C GLY A 349 7.90 -0.15 20.40
N ILE A 350 6.95 -0.80 19.71
CA ILE A 350 5.56 -0.32 19.60
C ILE A 350 4.91 -0.17 20.97
N ASP A 351 5.00 -1.17 21.84
CA ASP A 351 4.41 -1.13 23.19
C ASP A 351 4.99 0.03 24.02
N THR A 352 6.30 0.25 23.92
CA THR A 352 6.98 1.35 24.60
C THR A 352 6.53 2.71 24.05
N VAL A 353 6.42 2.84 22.73
CA VAL A 353 5.92 4.07 22.08
C VAL A 353 4.50 4.38 22.54
N VAL A 354 3.58 3.41 22.48
CA VAL A 354 2.19 3.59 22.94
C VAL A 354 2.14 4.02 24.39
N THR A 355 2.92 3.37 25.27
CA THR A 355 3.02 3.74 26.68
C THR A 355 3.52 5.17 26.88
N ARG A 356 4.55 5.59 26.11
CA ARG A 356 5.09 6.96 26.15
C ARG A 356 4.04 7.98 25.69
N ARG A 357 3.34 7.71 24.58
CA ARG A 357 2.31 8.61 24.03
C ARG A 357 1.14 8.77 25.01
N HIS A 358 0.65 7.66 25.58
CA HIS A 358 -0.43 7.69 26.58
C HIS A 358 0.00 8.45 27.84
N SER A 359 1.22 8.24 28.32
CA SER A 359 1.77 8.98 29.47
C SER A 359 1.93 10.48 29.21
N ALA A 360 2.10 10.87 27.94
CA ALA A 360 2.12 12.25 27.48
C ALA A 360 0.71 12.81 27.18
N GLY A 361 -0.36 12.04 27.40
CA GLY A 361 -1.76 12.45 27.22
C GLY A 361 -2.38 12.15 25.85
N ASP A 362 -1.62 11.59 24.90
CA ASP A 362 -2.16 11.15 23.61
C ASP A 362 -2.66 9.71 23.71
N THR A 363 -3.95 9.57 24.01
CA THR A 363 -4.61 8.26 24.16
C THR A 363 -5.11 7.67 22.84
N ARG A 364 -4.91 8.34 21.70
CA ARG A 364 -5.36 7.89 20.38
C ARG A 364 -4.27 7.18 19.59
N VAL A 365 -3.34 6.53 20.29
CA VAL A 365 -2.28 5.69 19.72
C VAL A 365 -2.48 4.26 20.19
N TYR A 366 -2.57 3.30 19.28
CA TYR A 366 -2.95 1.92 19.58
C TYR A 366 -1.92 0.95 19.03
N ALA A 367 -1.49 -0.01 19.85
CA ALA A 367 -0.74 -1.16 19.38
C ALA A 367 -1.72 -2.18 18.79
N VAL A 368 -1.42 -2.71 17.61
CA VAL A 368 -2.15 -3.83 17.00
C VAL A 368 -1.16 -4.92 16.62
N THR A 369 -1.41 -6.13 17.08
CA THR A 369 -0.53 -7.29 16.83
C THR A 369 -1.31 -8.37 16.07
N PRO A 370 -1.38 -8.27 14.73
CA PRO A 370 -1.93 -9.35 13.94
C PRO A 370 -1.14 -10.67 14.17
N PRO A 371 -1.80 -11.83 14.12
CA PRO A 371 -1.13 -13.12 14.13
C PRO A 371 -0.07 -13.21 13.03
N VAL A 372 1.03 -13.92 13.30
CA VAL A 372 2.09 -14.21 12.32
C VAL A 372 1.46 -14.89 11.10
N ALA A 373 1.90 -14.50 9.91
CA ALA A 373 1.42 -15.11 8.68
C ALA A 373 1.82 -16.59 8.62
N VAL A 374 0.93 -17.41 8.07
CA VAL A 374 1.29 -18.78 7.70
C VAL A 374 1.96 -18.80 6.33
N GLU A 375 2.70 -19.86 6.02
CA GLU A 375 3.47 -19.97 4.77
C GLU A 375 2.60 -19.75 3.52
N THR A 376 1.36 -20.25 3.53
CA THR A 376 0.41 -20.10 2.40
C THR A 376 -0.05 -18.67 2.16
N GLU A 377 0.22 -17.74 3.08
CA GLU A 377 -0.07 -16.31 2.93
C GLU A 377 1.11 -15.51 2.38
N LEU A 378 2.32 -16.08 2.38
CA LEU A 378 3.56 -15.40 1.98
C LEU A 378 4.03 -15.88 0.59
N THR A 379 3.07 -16.06 -0.31
CA THR A 379 3.31 -16.65 -1.64
C THR A 379 3.50 -15.62 -2.76
N GLY A 380 3.45 -14.32 -2.44
CA GLY A 380 3.81 -13.25 -3.37
C GLY A 380 5.31 -13.24 -3.66
N CYS A 381 5.76 -12.30 -4.50
CA CYS A 381 7.19 -12.17 -4.81
C CYS A 381 8.03 -11.96 -3.55
N GLU A 382 9.21 -12.57 -3.49
CA GLU A 382 10.17 -12.38 -2.39
C GLU A 382 9.57 -12.63 -0.98
N GLY A 383 8.61 -13.55 -0.87
CA GLY A 383 7.96 -13.88 0.40
C GLY A 383 6.96 -12.83 0.90
N HIS A 384 6.50 -11.94 0.03
CA HIS A 384 5.46 -10.96 0.35
C HIS A 384 4.06 -11.57 0.37
N GLY A 385 3.11 -10.79 0.88
CA GLY A 385 1.74 -11.22 1.12
C GLY A 385 0.98 -11.53 -0.16
N SER A 386 0.21 -12.61 -0.12
CA SER A 386 -0.80 -12.93 -1.14
C SER A 386 -2.02 -12.00 -1.03
N PRO A 387 -2.97 -12.04 -1.99
CA PRO A 387 -4.26 -11.38 -1.82
C PRO A 387 -4.98 -11.78 -0.52
N GLU A 388 -4.90 -13.05 -0.12
CA GLU A 388 -5.52 -13.59 1.09
C GLU A 388 -4.90 -13.00 2.37
N PHE A 389 -3.58 -12.81 2.40
CA PHE A 389 -2.88 -12.10 3.47
C PHE A 389 -3.47 -10.69 3.67
N HIS A 390 -3.62 -9.95 2.58
CA HIS A 390 -4.12 -8.58 2.61
C HIS A 390 -5.60 -8.52 3.02
N GLN A 391 -6.40 -9.46 2.52
CA GLN A 391 -7.81 -9.57 2.87
C GLN A 391 -8.01 -9.93 4.35
N ARG A 392 -7.22 -10.87 4.89
CA ARG A 392 -7.26 -11.22 6.31
C ARG A 392 -6.89 -10.01 7.17
N LEU A 393 -5.79 -9.34 6.87
CA LEU A 393 -5.39 -8.15 7.62
C LEU A 393 -6.49 -7.10 7.67
N ALA A 394 -7.10 -6.77 6.54
CA ALA A 394 -8.20 -5.80 6.50
C ALA A 394 -9.41 -6.27 7.32
N LYS A 395 -9.76 -7.56 7.24
CA LYS A 395 -10.84 -8.15 8.03
C LYS A 395 -10.57 -8.05 9.54
N ASP A 396 -9.34 -8.33 9.97
CA ASP A 396 -8.95 -8.29 11.39
C ASP A 396 -8.89 -6.86 11.93
N LEU A 397 -8.44 -5.89 11.11
CA LEU A 397 -8.29 -4.48 11.48
C LEU A 397 -9.61 -3.70 11.47
N THR A 398 -10.55 -4.03 10.57
CA THR A 398 -11.84 -3.35 10.43
C THR A 398 -12.60 -3.19 11.76
N PRO A 399 -12.87 -4.25 12.56
CA PRO A 399 -13.60 -4.10 13.82
C PRO A 399 -12.84 -3.26 14.85
N ILE A 400 -11.51 -3.35 14.90
CA ILE A 400 -10.67 -2.57 15.82
C ILE A 400 -10.76 -1.08 15.47
N ILE A 401 -10.67 -0.74 14.18
CA ILE A 401 -10.80 0.64 13.72
C ILE A 401 -12.18 1.17 14.08
N ARG A 402 -13.26 0.45 13.75
CA ARG A 402 -14.64 0.85 14.09
C ARG A 402 -14.83 1.12 15.58
N GLU A 403 -14.32 0.23 16.43
CA GLU A 403 -14.40 0.39 17.89
C GLU A 403 -13.73 1.70 18.35
N LYS A 404 -12.53 2.00 17.85
CA LYS A 404 -11.77 3.17 18.29
C LYS A 404 -12.26 4.49 17.70
N THR A 405 -12.74 4.49 16.45
CA THR A 405 -13.16 5.71 15.75
C THR A 405 -14.65 6.00 15.88
N GLY A 406 -15.46 5.01 16.26
CA GLY A 406 -16.92 5.10 16.24
C GLY A 406 -17.50 5.08 14.82
N TRP A 407 -16.76 4.55 13.85
CA TRP A 407 -17.19 4.43 12.46
C TRP A 407 -18.32 3.43 12.26
#